data_AF-C0QSB4-F1
#
_entry.id   AF-C0QSB4-F1
#
_cell.length_a   1.000
_cell.length_b   1.000
_cell.length_c   1.000
_cell.angle_alpha   90.00
_cell.angle_beta   90.00
_cell.angle_gamma   90.00
#
_symmetry.space_group_name_H-M   'P 1'
#
loop_
_entity.id
_entity.type
_entity.pdbx_description
1 polymer ?
#
loop_
_entity_poly.entity_id
_entity_poly.type
_entity_poly.pdbx_seq_one_letter_code
_entity_poly.pdbx_strand_id
1 'polypeptide(L)'
;MAHANFGWVYKKFIKRVNPLIFQVRAGISHKTVYSWAQDADNPYYRRDPLSKAVDILDILKDETPELFQQVLQELLRRYGYVPVKQDNPSAEDVKLSRLMKELNDVPLTEVNIMEDGRITKEELLQLLNEIDEALAILNEKRAIVRQKVLSLKEEY
;
A
#
# COMPACT_ATOMS: atom_id res chain seq x y z
N MET A 1 25.72 4.76 -6.20
CA MET A 1 24.68 5.35 -5.33
C MET A 1 25.27 5.53 -3.95
N ALA A 2 24.95 6.60 -3.23
CA ALA A 2 25.38 6.75 -1.85
C ALA A 2 24.67 5.67 -1.01
N HIS A 3 25.39 4.64 -0.57
CA HIS A 3 24.81 3.61 0.29
C HIS A 3 24.28 4.26 1.56
N ALA A 4 22.99 4.10 1.83
CA ALA A 4 22.38 4.60 3.05
C ALA A 4 23.08 3.95 4.26
N ASN A 5 23.75 4.77 5.08
CA ASN A 5 24.41 4.32 6.30
C ASN A 5 23.45 4.45 7.49
N PHE A 6 23.17 3.35 8.17
CA PHE A 6 22.27 3.32 9.33
C PHE A 6 23.00 3.43 10.68
N GLY A 7 24.29 3.77 10.70
CA GLY A 7 25.08 3.99 11.92
C GLY A 7 24.44 4.99 12.89
N TRP A 8 23.68 5.97 12.39
CA TRP A 8 22.92 6.92 13.21
C TRP A 8 21.87 6.25 14.10
N VAL A 9 21.28 5.12 13.68
CA VAL A 9 20.30 4.35 14.48
C VAL A 9 20.97 3.85 15.74
N TYR A 10 22.18 3.31 15.61
CA TYR A 10 22.97 2.79 16.72
C TYR A 10 23.46 3.93 17.62
N LYS A 11 23.89 5.07 17.05
CA LYS A 11 24.21 6.29 17.82
C LYS A 11 23.03 6.72 18.70
N LYS A 12 21.80 6.75 18.14
CA LYS A 12 20.59 7.11 18.90
C LYS A 12 20.19 6.04 19.92
N PHE A 13 20.33 4.77 19.56
CA PHE A 13 20.02 3.65 20.46
C PHE A 13 20.89 3.71 21.72
N ILE A 14 22.21 3.82 21.57
CA ILE A 14 23.17 3.88 22.69
C ILE A 14 22.86 5.07 23.61
N LYS A 15 22.45 6.22 23.07
CA LYS A 15 22.06 7.39 23.87
C LYS A 15 20.80 7.18 24.72
N ARG A 16 19.89 6.31 24.27
CA ARG A 16 18.59 6.08 24.92
C ARG A 16 18.56 4.82 25.78
N VAL A 17 19.34 3.81 25.40
CA VAL A 17 19.25 2.43 25.89
C VAL A 17 20.64 1.85 26.04
N ASN A 18 20.82 1.00 27.05
CA ASN A 18 22.09 0.31 27.27
C ASN A 18 22.39 -0.70 26.14
N PRO A 19 23.54 -0.59 25.43
CA PRO A 19 23.93 -1.53 24.37
C PRO A 19 24.15 -2.97 24.82
N LEU A 20 24.27 -3.23 26.14
CA LEU A 20 24.32 -4.59 26.68
C LEU A 20 23.05 -5.41 26.36
N ILE A 21 21.92 -4.76 26.06
CA ILE A 21 20.69 -5.46 25.64
C ILE A 21 20.93 -6.30 24.38
N PHE A 22 21.79 -5.86 23.46
CA PHE A 22 22.16 -6.66 22.28
C PHE A 22 22.92 -7.92 22.63
N GLN A 23 23.72 -7.90 23.70
CA GLN A 23 24.43 -9.08 24.17
C GLN A 23 23.45 -10.10 24.74
N VAL A 24 22.49 -9.64 25.55
CA VAL A 24 21.48 -10.52 26.17
C VAL A 24 20.52 -11.09 25.14
N ARG A 25 20.07 -10.29 24.17
CA ARG A 25 19.00 -10.69 23.23
C ARG A 25 19.49 -11.30 21.93
N ALA A 26 20.69 -10.92 21.48
CA ALA A 26 21.21 -11.33 20.17
C ALA A 26 22.60 -11.99 20.25
N GLY A 27 23.19 -12.12 21.44
CA GLY A 27 24.56 -12.64 21.60
C GLY A 27 25.63 -11.71 21.04
N ILE A 28 25.28 -10.44 20.75
CA ILE A 28 26.16 -9.48 20.11
C ILE A 28 26.85 -8.64 21.17
N SER A 29 28.19 -8.64 21.19
CA SER A 29 28.95 -7.81 22.13
C SER A 29 28.58 -6.32 21.98
N HIS A 30 28.42 -5.64 23.11
CA HIS A 30 28.18 -4.18 23.12
C HIS A 30 29.28 -3.40 22.38
N LYS A 31 30.54 -3.87 22.40
CA LYS A 31 31.65 -3.26 21.63
C LYS A 31 31.36 -3.24 20.13
N THR A 32 30.74 -4.31 19.62
CA THR A 32 30.30 -4.38 18.22
C THR A 32 29.21 -3.36 17.94
N VAL A 33 28.26 -3.16 18.86
CA VAL A 33 27.23 -2.13 18.73
C VAL A 33 27.83 -0.72 18.68
N TYR A 34 28.85 -0.45 19.50
CA TYR A 34 29.59 0.81 19.44
C TYR A 34 30.34 0.99 18.12
N SER A 35 30.89 -0.09 17.53
CA SER A 35 31.58 -0.03 16.23
C SER A 35 30.65 0.34 15.07
N TRP A 36 29.39 -0.09 15.11
CA TRP A 36 28.37 0.28 14.12
C TRP A 36 27.91 1.73 14.24
N ALA A 37 28.09 2.32 15.43
CA ALA A 37 27.76 3.71 15.68
C ALA A 37 28.91 4.67 15.34
N GLN A 38 30.07 4.18 14.87
CA GLN A 38 31.16 5.07 14.46
C GLN A 38 30.97 5.60 13.04
N ASP A 39 31.62 6.71 12.74
CA ASP A 39 31.73 7.25 11.39
C ASP A 39 32.80 6.49 10.58
N ALA A 40 32.69 6.50 9.25
CA ALA A 40 33.48 5.63 8.37
C ALA A 40 35.00 5.93 8.39
N ASP A 41 35.39 7.11 8.85
CA ASP A 41 36.76 7.56 9.06
C ASP A 41 37.38 7.05 10.39
N ASN A 42 36.57 6.45 11.27
CA ASN A 42 37.04 5.94 12.54
C ASN A 42 37.73 4.56 12.39
N PRO A 43 38.89 4.30 13.03
CA PRO A 43 39.58 3.01 12.98
C PRO A 43 38.77 1.81 13.51
N TYR A 44 37.81 2.09 14.39
CA TYR A 44 36.91 1.09 14.96
C TYR A 44 35.60 0.97 14.20
N TYR A 45 35.44 1.68 13.08
CA TYR A 45 34.26 1.58 12.25
C TYR A 45 34.06 0.15 11.77
N ARG A 46 32.83 -0.32 11.90
CA ARG A 46 32.36 -1.52 11.22
C ARG A 46 31.05 -1.19 10.55
N ARG A 47 30.89 -1.69 9.32
CA ARG A 47 29.64 -1.56 8.60
C ARG A 47 28.51 -2.19 9.40
N ASP A 48 27.43 -1.44 9.57
CA ASP A 48 26.31 -1.87 10.38
C ASP A 48 25.43 -2.89 9.62
N PRO A 49 24.74 -3.79 10.35
CA PRO A 49 24.00 -4.87 9.73
C PRO A 49 22.72 -4.40 9.01
N LEU A 50 22.16 -3.23 9.33
CA LEU A 50 21.01 -2.69 8.61
C LEU A 50 21.41 -2.23 7.21
N SER A 51 22.54 -1.52 7.09
CA SER A 51 23.11 -1.17 5.78
C SER A 51 23.37 -2.42 4.94
N LYS A 52 23.92 -3.49 5.55
CA LYS A 52 24.15 -4.76 4.86
C LYS A 52 22.84 -5.42 4.43
N ALA A 53 21.79 -5.38 5.26
CA ALA A 53 20.49 -5.92 4.92
C ALA A 53 19.86 -5.18 3.74
N VAL A 54 19.99 -3.86 3.67
CA VAL A 54 19.50 -3.06 2.54
C VAL A 54 20.23 -3.41 1.25
N ASP A 55 21.56 -3.56 1.25
CA ASP A 55 22.26 -3.98 0.03
C ASP A 55 21.79 -5.34 -0.48
N ILE A 56 21.49 -6.30 0.41
CA ILE A 56 20.96 -7.61 0.03
C ILE A 56 19.55 -7.46 -0.57
N LEU A 57 18.72 -6.61 0.03
CA LEU A 57 17.40 -6.30 -0.48
C LEU A 57 17.46 -5.61 -1.84
N ASP A 58 18.44 -4.74 -2.09
CA ASP A 58 18.67 -4.11 -3.39
C ASP A 58 19.03 -5.15 -4.45
N ILE A 59 19.89 -6.14 -4.13
CA ILE A 59 20.17 -7.26 -5.03
C ILE A 59 18.88 -8.04 -5.36
N LEU A 60 18.08 -8.39 -4.35
CA LEU A 60 16.82 -9.11 -4.57
C LEU A 60 15.84 -8.30 -5.42
N LYS A 61 15.77 -6.99 -5.20
CA LYS A 61 14.92 -6.08 -5.96
C LYS A 61 15.33 -6.03 -7.44
N ASP A 62 16.62 -5.96 -7.70
CA ASP A 62 17.13 -5.77 -9.07
C ASP A 62 17.10 -7.11 -9.86
N GLU A 63 17.38 -8.23 -9.21
CA GLU A 63 17.46 -9.56 -9.86
C GLU A 63 16.14 -10.34 -9.83
N THR A 64 15.33 -10.18 -8.77
CA THR A 64 14.10 -10.98 -8.53
C THR A 64 13.01 -10.16 -7.81
N PRO A 65 12.35 -9.20 -8.50
CA PRO A 65 11.40 -8.28 -7.88
C PRO A 65 10.25 -8.97 -7.12
N GLU A 66 9.79 -10.14 -7.59
CA GLU A 66 8.70 -10.90 -6.98
C GLU A 66 9.10 -11.45 -5.61
N LEU A 67 10.32 -11.97 -5.47
CA LEU A 67 10.85 -12.46 -4.20
C LEU A 67 11.11 -11.31 -3.24
N PHE A 68 11.60 -10.18 -3.74
CA PHE A 68 11.76 -8.97 -2.95
C PHE A 68 10.44 -8.51 -2.33
N GLN A 69 9.34 -8.51 -3.09
CA GLN A 69 8.00 -8.19 -2.58
C GLN A 69 7.55 -9.16 -1.48
N GLN A 70 7.74 -10.46 -1.65
CA GLN A 70 7.40 -11.45 -0.63
C GLN A 70 8.20 -11.24 0.66
N VAL A 71 9.50 -10.99 0.55
CA VAL A 71 10.38 -10.70 1.70
C VAL A 71 9.91 -9.45 2.44
N LEU A 72 9.55 -8.37 1.72
CA LEU A 72 9.02 -7.16 2.34
C LEU A 72 7.68 -7.39 3.04
N GLN A 73 6.75 -8.10 2.42
CA GLN A 73 5.46 -8.44 3.03
C GLN A 73 5.65 -9.23 4.33
N GLU A 74 6.57 -10.20 4.32
CA GLU A 74 6.86 -11.02 5.48
C GLU A 74 7.53 -10.22 6.62
N LEU A 75 8.44 -9.30 6.28
CA LEU A 75 9.03 -8.36 7.24
C LEU A 75 7.95 -7.48 7.87
N LEU A 76 7.08 -6.86 7.06
CA LEU A 76 6.00 -6.01 7.54
C LEU A 76 5.06 -6.80 8.47
N ARG A 77 4.62 -7.99 8.03
CA ARG A 77 3.76 -8.89 8.80
C ARG A 77 4.35 -9.22 10.17
N ARG A 78 5.65 -9.54 10.23
CA ARG A 78 6.34 -9.86 11.49
C ARG A 78 6.33 -8.73 12.51
N TYR A 79 6.35 -7.48 12.05
CA TYR A 79 6.34 -6.30 12.91
C TYR A 79 4.94 -5.69 13.11
N GLY A 80 3.88 -6.41 12.72
CA GLY A 80 2.51 -5.95 12.86
C GLY A 80 2.14 -4.81 11.91
N TYR A 81 3.00 -4.51 10.94
CA TYR A 81 2.63 -3.66 9.82
C TYR A 81 1.87 -4.53 8.83
N VAL A 82 0.56 -4.34 8.76
CA VAL A 82 -0.16 -4.79 7.57
C VAL A 82 0.34 -3.86 6.46
N PRO A 83 1.02 -4.36 5.42
CA PRO A 83 1.20 -3.54 4.24
C PRO A 83 -0.20 -3.09 3.89
N VAL A 84 -0.48 -1.78 3.98
CA VAL A 84 -1.59 -1.22 3.23
C VAL A 84 -1.30 -1.75 1.85
N LYS A 85 -2.14 -2.66 1.35
CA LYS A 85 -2.05 -3.08 -0.04
C LYS A 85 -1.94 -1.75 -0.77
N GLN A 86 -0.76 -1.42 -1.30
CA GLN A 86 -0.75 -0.63 -2.50
C GLN A 86 -1.50 -1.58 -3.41
N ASP A 87 -2.80 -1.33 -3.51
CA ASP A 87 -3.58 -1.77 -4.63
C ASP A 87 -2.76 -1.24 -5.79
N ASN A 88 -1.87 -2.09 -6.30
CA ASN A 88 -1.54 -2.08 -7.68
C ASN A 88 -2.94 -2.19 -8.30
N PRO A 89 -3.48 -1.13 -8.92
CA PRO A 89 -4.77 -1.22 -9.58
C PRO A 89 -4.51 -2.03 -10.85
N SER A 90 -4.35 -3.33 -10.64
CA SER A 90 -4.07 -4.36 -11.61
C SER A 90 -4.91 -5.55 -11.17
N ALA A 91 -6.19 -5.46 -11.54
CA ALA A 91 -7.22 -6.48 -11.48
C ALA A 91 -7.72 -6.87 -10.08
N GLU A 92 -9.04 -6.64 -9.87
CA GLU A 92 -9.93 -7.36 -8.94
C GLU A 92 -9.54 -7.25 -7.45
N ASP A 93 -10.12 -6.36 -6.65
CA ASP A 93 -11.51 -6.43 -6.21
C ASP A 93 -11.94 -5.04 -5.71
N VAL A 94 -12.59 -4.27 -6.59
CA VAL A 94 -13.44 -3.18 -6.10
C VAL A 94 -14.62 -3.86 -5.43
N LYS A 95 -14.58 -3.93 -4.09
CA LYS A 95 -15.73 -4.34 -3.29
C LYS A 95 -16.95 -3.55 -3.73
N LEU A 96 -17.81 -4.18 -4.52
CA LEU A 96 -19.09 -3.66 -5.00
C LEU A 96 -19.92 -3.07 -3.85
N SER A 97 -19.73 -3.59 -2.63
CA SER A 97 -20.33 -3.09 -1.39
C SER A 97 -19.93 -1.66 -0.99
N ARG A 98 -18.80 -1.12 -1.44
CA ARG A 98 -18.44 0.30 -1.21
C ARG A 98 -19.06 1.22 -2.26
N LEU A 99 -19.07 0.80 -3.53
CA LEU A 99 -19.71 1.54 -4.61
C LEU A 99 -21.23 1.61 -4.43
N MET A 100 -21.88 0.52 -4.01
CA MET A 100 -23.33 0.52 -3.74
C MET A 100 -23.72 1.36 -2.52
N LYS A 101 -22.82 1.55 -1.55
CA LYS A 101 -23.10 2.37 -0.35
C LYS A 101 -23.04 3.87 -0.63
N GLU A 102 -22.30 4.29 -1.65
CA GLU A 102 -22.24 5.67 -2.12
C GLU A 102 -23.32 5.99 -3.17
N LEU A 103 -23.89 4.97 -3.82
CA LEU A 103 -24.94 5.14 -4.84
C LEU A 103 -26.38 5.04 -4.31
N ASN A 104 -26.65 4.42 -3.16
CA ASN A 104 -28.01 4.12 -2.73
C ASN A 104 -28.46 4.85 -1.44
N ASP A 105 -29.10 6.00 -1.62
CA ASP A 105 -30.34 6.38 -0.91
C ASP A 105 -31.52 5.52 -1.45
N VAL A 106 -31.34 4.20 -1.51
CA VAL A 106 -32.33 3.24 -2.04
C VAL A 106 -32.63 2.20 -0.96
N PRO A 107 -33.90 1.79 -0.78
CA PRO A 107 -34.37 1.11 0.42
C PRO A 107 -33.58 -0.18 0.73
N LEU A 108 -33.20 -0.33 2.01
CA LEU A 108 -32.40 -1.41 2.60
C LEU A 108 -32.97 -2.83 2.46
N THR A 109 -34.03 -3.05 1.68
CA THR A 109 -34.63 -4.36 1.44
C THR A 109 -33.85 -5.25 0.46
N GLU A 110 -32.93 -4.69 -0.34
CA GLU A 110 -32.16 -5.46 -1.33
C GLU A 110 -30.74 -5.86 -0.86
N VAL A 111 -30.23 -5.25 0.21
CA VAL A 111 -28.86 -5.52 0.69
C VAL A 111 -28.75 -6.90 1.36
N ASN A 112 -29.85 -7.44 1.91
CA ASN A 112 -29.87 -8.77 2.52
C ASN A 112 -29.81 -9.92 1.52
N ILE A 113 -29.98 -9.66 0.21
CA ILE A 113 -29.90 -10.71 -0.82
C ILE A 113 -28.43 -11.03 -1.16
N MET A 114 -27.48 -10.15 -0.80
CA MET A 114 -26.08 -10.28 -1.19
C MET A 114 -25.20 -11.06 -0.20
N GLU A 115 -25.69 -11.40 1.00
CA GLU A 115 -24.94 -12.25 1.95
C GLU A 115 -25.15 -13.77 1.69
N ASP A 116 -26.24 -14.15 1.03
CA ASP A 116 -26.59 -15.56 0.77
C ASP A 116 -26.29 -16.01 -0.69
N GLY A 117 -25.10 -15.67 -1.19
CA GLY A 117 -24.33 -16.51 -2.12
C GLY A 117 -24.96 -17.13 -3.37
N ARG A 118 -26.09 -16.65 -3.92
CA ARG A 118 -26.64 -17.13 -5.21
C ARG A 118 -27.34 -16.03 -5.99
N ILE A 119 -26.57 -15.16 -6.63
CA ILE A 119 -27.06 -14.36 -7.77
C ILE A 119 -26.81 -15.18 -9.03
N THR A 120 -27.85 -15.42 -9.81
CA THR A 120 -27.76 -16.15 -11.08
C THR A 120 -27.18 -15.26 -12.17
N LYS A 121 -26.63 -15.87 -13.22
CA LYS A 121 -26.05 -15.14 -14.38
C LYS A 121 -27.07 -14.21 -15.05
N GLU A 122 -28.35 -14.58 -15.02
CA GLU A 122 -29.45 -13.82 -15.62
C GLU A 122 -29.75 -12.54 -14.83
N GLU A 123 -29.72 -12.60 -13.50
CA GLU A 123 -29.91 -11.44 -12.63
C GLU A 123 -28.75 -10.43 -12.74
N LEU A 124 -27.51 -10.92 -12.92
CA LEU A 124 -26.37 -10.05 -13.20
C LEU A 124 -26.50 -9.31 -14.54
N LEU A 125 -27.02 -9.98 -15.58
CA LEU A 125 -27.22 -9.36 -16.88
C LEU A 125 -28.35 -8.31 -16.86
N GLN A 126 -29.40 -8.54 -16.06
CA GLN A 126 -30.46 -7.55 -15.86
C GLN A 126 -29.94 -6.31 -15.14
N LEU A 127 -29.19 -6.49 -14.04
CA LEU A 127 -28.59 -5.37 -13.31
C LEU A 127 -27.62 -4.56 -14.18
N LEU A 128 -26.86 -5.23 -15.05
CA LEU A 128 -25.96 -4.55 -15.98
C LEU A 128 -26.75 -3.70 -17.01
N ASN A 129 -27.83 -4.24 -17.57
CA ASN A 129 -28.69 -3.50 -18.49
C ASN A 129 -29.34 -2.27 -17.82
N GLU A 130 -29.80 -2.40 -16.58
CA GLU A 130 -30.38 -1.27 -15.83
C GLU A 130 -29.35 -0.16 -15.59
N ILE A 131 -28.10 -0.52 -15.33
CA ILE A 131 -27.00 0.44 -15.21
C ILE A 131 -26.73 1.13 -16.55
N ASP A 132 -26.71 0.39 -17.65
CA ASP A 132 -26.49 0.94 -18.99
C ASP A 132 -27.62 1.90 -19.42
N GLU A 133 -28.88 1.59 -19.08
CA GLU A 133 -30.01 2.49 -19.31
C GLU A 133 -29.90 3.78 -18.47
N ALA A 134 -29.52 3.67 -17.20
CA ALA A 134 -29.31 4.82 -16.34
C ALA A 134 -28.17 5.73 -16.86
N LEU A 135 -27.09 5.13 -17.37
CA LEU A 135 -25.98 5.85 -17.99
C LEU A 135 -26.39 6.55 -19.29
N ALA A 136 -27.25 5.92 -20.10
CA ALA A 136 -27.77 6.53 -21.32
C ALA A 136 -28.56 7.81 -21.00
N ILE A 137 -29.47 7.76 -20.03
CA ILE A 137 -30.26 8.91 -19.57
C ILE A 137 -29.37 10.03 -19.02
N LEU A 138 -28.34 9.67 -18.25
CA LEU A 138 -27.41 10.65 -17.69
C LEU A 138 -26.60 11.36 -18.78
N ASN A 139 -26.15 10.61 -19.80
CA ASN A 139 -25.42 11.18 -20.94
C ASN A 139 -26.29 12.11 -21.78
N GLU A 140 -27.57 11.79 -21.96
CA GLU A 140 -28.53 12.67 -22.63
C GLU A 140 -28.70 13.99 -21.86
N LYS A 141 -28.91 13.92 -20.53
CA LYS A 141 -28.98 15.11 -19.68
C LYS A 141 -27.70 15.95 -19.76
N ARG A 142 -26.53 15.31 -19.79
CA ARG A 142 -25.23 15.99 -19.96
C ARG A 142 -25.12 16.70 -21.31
N ALA A 143 -25.63 16.09 -22.38
CA ALA A 143 -25.65 16.70 -23.71
C ALA A 143 -26.53 17.95 -23.75
N ILE A 144 -27.72 17.91 -23.14
CA ILE A 144 -28.64 19.05 -23.03
C ILE A 144 -27.98 20.21 -22.28
N VAL A 145 -27.35 19.93 -21.13
CA VAL A 145 -26.63 20.96 -20.36
C VAL A 145 -25.49 21.57 -21.15
N ARG A 146 -24.71 20.74 -21.88
CA ARG A 146 -23.64 21.22 -22.76
C ARG A 146 -24.15 22.14 -23.87
N GLN A 147 -25.24 21.79 -24.53
CA GLN A 147 -25.85 22.64 -25.55
C GLN A 147 -26.30 23.99 -24.96
N LYS A 148 -26.90 23.98 -23.76
CA LYS A 148 -27.32 25.21 -23.10
C LYS A 148 -26.13 26.09 -22.70
N VAL A 149 -25.02 25.50 -22.27
CA VAL A 149 -23.78 26.25 -21.98
C VAL A 149 -23.18 26.84 -23.25
N LEU A 150 -23.22 26.12 -24.37
CA LEU A 150 -22.73 26.64 -25.65
C LEU A 150 -23.60 27.80 -26.16
N SER A 151 -24.93 27.67 -26.11
CA SER A 151 -25.83 28.77 -26.53
C SER A 151 -25.65 30.02 -25.67
N LEU A 152 -25.41 29.87 -24.36
CA LEU A 152 -25.15 30.99 -23.46
C LEU A 152 -23.79 31.66 -23.70
N LYS A 153 -22.84 30.97 -24.32
CA LYS A 153 -21.54 31.54 -24.69
C LYS A 153 -21.56 32.27 -26.03
N GLU A 154 -22.55 32.03 -26.87
CA GLU A 154 -22.73 32.71 -28.16
C GLU A 154 -23.55 34.01 -28.03
N GLU A 155 -24.29 34.18 -26.93
CA GLU A 155 -25.04 35.41 -26.59
C GLU A 155 -24.20 36.50 -25.89
N TYR A 156 -22.92 36.23 -25.58
CA TYR A 156 -21.94 37.17 -24.99
C TYR A 156 -20.73 37.34 -25.92
#